data_AF-A0A1G2EFM1-F1
#
_entry.id   AF-A0A1G2EFM1-F1
#
_cell.length_a   1.000
_cell.length_b   1.000
_cell.length_c   1.000
_cell.angle_alpha   90.00
_cell.angle_beta   90.00
_cell.angle_gamma   90.00
#
_symmetry.space_group_name_H-M   'P 1'
#
loop_
_entity.id
_entity.type
_entity.pdbx_description
1 polymer ?
#
loop_
_entity_poly.entity_id
_entity_poly.type
_entity_poly.pdbx_seq_one_letter_code
_entity_poly.pdbx_strand_id
1 'polypeptide(L)'
;MKQVFTILFITGLVGLAVFGILAMSHSAGQSHDGCIAATAQGTDCPKEDGTIFFAAFHLDVFRSFSTAIFNGKTASMLFLLIALFFAVAFGLAAHYHRQQFLKSSFFPSQRELTRWLALHENSPAMS
;
A
#
# COMPACT_ATOMS: atom_id res chain seq x y z
N MET A 1 -20.97 -12.44 11.49
CA MET A 1 -20.21 -11.99 10.29
C MET A 1 -20.19 -10.47 10.19
N LYS A 2 -21.32 -9.78 9.99
CA LYS A 2 -21.36 -8.31 9.84
C LYS A 2 -20.79 -7.55 11.06
N GLN A 3 -21.18 -7.95 12.26
CA GLN A 3 -20.73 -7.28 13.50
C GLN A 3 -19.23 -7.38 13.74
N VAL A 4 -18.66 -8.58 13.52
CA VAL A 4 -17.20 -8.80 13.64
C VAL A 4 -16.45 -7.93 12.63
N PHE A 5 -16.95 -7.86 11.39
CA PHE A 5 -16.36 -7.01 10.35
C PHE A 5 -16.43 -5.52 10.74
N THR A 6 -17.56 -5.05 11.25
CA THR A 6 -17.72 -3.67 11.72
C THR A 6 -16.76 -3.35 12.87
N ILE A 7 -16.63 -4.25 13.85
CA ILE A 7 -15.71 -4.07 14.99
C ILE A 7 -14.26 -4.00 14.50
N LEU A 8 -13.84 -4.94 13.64
CA LEU A 8 -12.48 -4.93 13.09
C LEU A 8 -12.19 -3.66 12.29
N PHE A 9 -13.16 -3.20 11.49
CA PHE A 9 -13.03 -1.99 10.70
C PHE A 9 -12.88 -0.74 11.59
N ILE A 10 -13.72 -0.59 12.60
CA ILE A 10 -13.65 0.54 13.55
C ILE A 10 -12.33 0.50 14.31
N THR A 11 -11.93 -0.65 14.85
CA THR A 11 -10.65 -0.79 15.58
C THR A 11 -9.45 -0.47 14.69
N GLY A 12 -9.49 -0.87 13.42
CA GLY A 12 -8.46 -0.53 12.43
C GLY A 12 -8.38 0.98 12.18
N LEU A 13 -9.52 1.65 12.00
CA LEU A 13 -9.58 3.11 11.83
C LEU A 13 -9.06 3.86 13.05
N VAL A 14 -9.43 3.43 14.26
CA VAL A 14 -8.94 4.02 15.52
C VAL A 14 -7.44 3.82 15.65
N GLY A 15 -6.93 2.62 15.34
CA GLY A 15 -5.49 2.35 15.32
C GLY A 15 -4.75 3.25 14.34
N LEU A 16 -5.23 3.37 13.10
CA LEU A 16 -4.67 4.25 12.08
C LEU A 16 -4.62 5.71 12.54
N ALA A 17 -5.68 6.21 13.18
CA ALA A 17 -5.71 7.57 13.71
C ALA A 17 -4.65 7.77 14.82
N VAL A 18 -4.59 6.87 15.80
CA VAL A 18 -3.65 6.98 16.93
C VAL A 18 -2.20 6.87 16.45
N PHE A 19 -1.86 5.80 15.72
CA PHE A 19 -0.49 5.59 15.24
C PHE A 19 -0.09 6.63 14.18
N GLY A 20 -1.04 7.10 13.36
CA GLY A 20 -0.79 8.13 12.36
C GLY A 20 -0.42 9.47 12.98
N ILE A 21 -1.18 9.94 13.99
CA ILE A 21 -0.89 11.20 14.70
C ILE A 21 0.45 11.09 15.44
N LEU A 22 0.73 9.94 16.08
CA LEU A 22 1.99 9.72 16.76
C LEU A 22 3.19 9.74 15.79
N ALA A 23 3.07 9.10 14.62
CA ALA A 23 4.11 9.13 13.59
C ALA A 23 4.35 10.54 13.04
N MET A 24 3.29 11.33 12.85
CA MET A 24 3.39 12.73 12.41
C MET A 24 4.05 13.63 13.46
N SER A 25 3.83 13.38 14.75
CA SER A 25 4.43 14.18 15.83
C SER A 25 5.96 14.13 15.83
N HIS A 26 6.56 13.05 15.34
CA HIS A 26 8.01 12.88 15.30
C HIS A 26 8.68 13.54 14.09
N SER A 27 7.90 13.99 13.10
CA SER A 27 8.38 14.64 11.87
C SER A 27 8.20 16.17 11.87
N ALA A 28 7.69 16.74 12.97
CA ALA A 28 7.40 18.17 13.10
C ALA A 28 8.63 19.11 12.96
N GLY A 29 9.85 18.59 13.11
CA GLY A 29 11.08 19.38 13.01
C GLY A 29 11.55 19.73 11.59
N GLN A 30 10.88 19.29 10.52
CA GLN A 30 11.29 19.58 9.14
C GLN A 30 10.14 20.13 8.29
N SER A 31 10.18 21.45 8.04
CA SER A 31 9.37 22.25 7.11
C SER A 31 7.84 22.07 7.17
N HIS A 32 7.16 23.04 7.77
CA HIS A 32 5.71 23.29 7.61
C HIS A 32 5.30 23.74 6.19
N ASP A 33 6.13 23.55 5.17
CA ASP A 33 5.91 24.02 3.79
C ASP A 33 4.84 23.21 3.01
N GLY A 34 4.09 22.34 3.67
CA GLY A 34 3.22 21.36 2.99
C GLY A 34 1.94 21.02 3.73
N CYS A 35 1.32 21.97 4.43
CA CYS A 35 0.10 21.68 5.16
C CYS A 35 -1.12 21.61 4.23
N ILE A 36 -1.63 20.39 4.01
CA ILE A 36 -2.85 20.14 3.22
C ILE A 36 -4.08 20.89 3.76
N ALA A 37 -4.17 21.13 5.08
CA ALA A 37 -5.30 21.86 5.63
C ALA A 37 -5.30 23.34 5.20
N ALA A 38 -4.13 23.97 5.09
CA ALA A 38 -4.02 25.33 4.57
C ALA A 38 -4.45 25.42 3.11
N THR A 39 -4.11 24.43 2.28
CA THR A 39 -4.49 24.43 0.86
C THR A 39 -5.95 24.01 0.65
N ALA A 40 -6.47 23.08 1.45
CA ALA A 40 -7.82 22.53 1.27
C ALA A 40 -8.91 23.36 1.97
N GLN A 41 -8.61 23.96 3.13
CA GLN A 41 -9.59 24.64 3.98
C GLN A 41 -9.26 26.12 4.22
N GLY A 42 -8.10 26.60 3.76
CA GLY A 42 -7.66 27.99 4.01
C GLY A 42 -7.32 28.26 5.48
N THR A 43 -7.16 27.22 6.29
CA THR A 43 -6.84 27.32 7.71
C THR A 43 -5.34 27.27 7.93
N ASP A 44 -4.78 28.22 8.68
CA ASP A 44 -3.39 28.17 9.09
C ASP A 44 -3.11 26.92 9.90
N CYS A 45 -1.95 26.31 9.65
CA CYS A 45 -1.59 25.09 10.35
C CYS A 45 -0.95 25.43 11.69
N PRO A 46 -1.30 24.68 12.76
CA PRO A 46 -0.79 24.94 14.09
C PRO A 46 0.73 25.04 14.08
N LYS A 47 1.27 26.19 14.49
CA LYS A 47 2.70 26.37 14.73
C LYS A 47 2.99 25.87 16.14
N GLU A 48 3.25 24.57 16.27
CA GLU A 48 3.74 23.91 17.50
C GLU A 48 3.18 24.40 18.86
N ASP A 49 1.92 24.81 18.94
CA ASP A 49 1.28 25.23 20.20
C ASP A 49 0.82 24.01 21.03
N GLY A 50 1.75 23.11 21.34
CA GLY A 50 1.56 21.97 22.25
C GLY A 50 0.94 20.71 21.63
N THR A 51 1.27 19.56 22.24
CA THR A 51 0.89 18.21 21.77
C THR A 51 -0.63 17.99 21.72
N ILE A 52 -1.38 18.61 22.64
CA ILE A 52 -2.84 18.50 22.72
C ILE A 52 -3.50 19.23 21.56
N PHE A 53 -3.06 20.45 21.24
CA PHE A 53 -3.62 21.24 20.15
C PHE A 53 -3.30 20.62 18.79
N PHE A 54 -2.07 20.11 18.63
CA PHE A 54 -1.67 19.31 17.47
C PHE A 54 -2.58 18.09 17.28
N ALA A 55 -2.80 17.30 18.35
CA ALA A 55 -3.66 16.12 18.28
C ALA A 55 -5.12 16.48 17.96
N ALA A 56 -5.65 17.53 18.59
CA ALA A 56 -7.02 18.00 18.36
C ALA A 56 -7.23 18.44 16.90
N PHE A 57 -6.29 19.18 16.33
CA PHE A 57 -6.33 19.60 14.92
C PHE A 57 -6.36 18.40 13.96
N HIS A 58 -5.47 17.43 14.17
CA HIS A 58 -5.42 16.24 13.31
C HIS A 58 -6.64 15.32 13.49
N LEU A 59 -7.18 15.21 14.71
CA LEU A 59 -8.41 14.49 14.97
C LEU A 59 -9.63 15.14 14.30
N ASP A 60 -9.68 16.47 14.23
CA ASP A 60 -10.77 17.18 13.55
C ASP A 60 -10.73 16.94 12.04
N VAL A 61 -9.54 16.98 11.44
CA VAL A 61 -9.35 16.60 10.02
C VAL A 61 -9.77 15.15 9.79
N PHE A 62 -9.35 14.22 10.66
CA PHE A 62 -9.73 12.82 10.58
C PHE A 62 -11.24 12.61 10.70
N ARG A 63 -11.90 13.36 11.59
CA ARG A 63 -13.36 13.35 11.76
C ARG A 63 -14.06 13.86 10.51
N SER A 64 -13.63 15.00 9.97
CA SER A 64 -14.16 15.56 8.73
C SER A 64 -14.10 14.54 7.59
N PHE A 65 -12.96 13.87 7.43
CA PHE A 65 -12.80 12.80 6.44
C PHE A 65 -13.70 11.60 6.70
N SER A 66 -13.79 11.14 7.95
CA SER A 66 -14.55 9.94 8.33
C SER A 66 -16.07 10.14 8.28
N THR A 67 -16.53 11.38 8.39
CA THR A 67 -17.95 11.76 8.35
C THR A 67 -18.38 12.37 7.02
N ALA A 68 -17.44 12.54 6.07
CA ALA A 68 -17.71 13.08 4.76
C ALA A 68 -18.80 12.26 4.05
N ILE A 69 -19.92 12.91 3.73
CA ILE A 69 -21.00 12.31 2.95
C ILE A 69 -20.68 12.54 1.48
N PHE A 70 -20.23 11.49 0.80
CA PHE A 70 -20.00 11.54 -0.63
C PHE A 70 -21.34 11.43 -1.37
N ASN A 71 -21.67 12.45 -2.18
CA ASN A 71 -22.77 12.36 -3.14
C ASN A 71 -22.52 11.22 -4.14
N GLY A 72 -23.58 10.66 -4.74
CA GLY A 72 -23.47 9.46 -5.60
C GLY A 72 -22.42 9.57 -6.71
N LYS A 73 -22.22 10.76 -7.28
CA LYS A 73 -21.17 11.02 -8.29
C LYS A 73 -19.75 11.00 -7.71
N THR A 74 -19.53 11.63 -6.55
CA THR A 74 -18.20 11.67 -5.91
C THR A 74 -17.82 10.31 -5.33
N ALA A 75 -18.79 9.60 -4.76
CA ALA A 75 -18.60 8.22 -4.31
C ALA A 75 -18.21 7.30 -5.48
N SER A 76 -18.93 7.38 -6.61
CA SER A 76 -18.64 6.57 -7.80
C SER A 76 -17.24 6.85 -8.36
N MET A 77 -16.84 8.12 -8.41
CA MET A 77 -15.50 8.50 -8.86
C MET A 77 -14.42 7.97 -7.91
N LEU A 78 -14.64 8.06 -6.60
CA LEU A 78 -13.71 7.53 -5.60
C LEU A 78 -13.58 6.00 -5.71
N PHE A 79 -14.69 5.28 -5.86
CA PHE A 79 -14.66 3.83 -6.06
C PHE A 79 -13.92 3.44 -7.35
N LEU A 80 -14.09 4.21 -8.43
CA LEU A 80 -13.37 3.98 -9.67
C LEU A 80 -11.86 4.19 -9.51
N LEU A 81 -11.45 5.24 -8.80
CA LEU A 81 -10.03 5.49 -8.49
C LEU A 81 -9.42 4.37 -7.65
N ILE A 82 -10.13 3.92 -6.62
CA ILE A 82 -9.71 2.79 -5.78
C ILE A 82 -9.59 1.51 -6.62
N ALA A 83 -10.58 1.22 -7.45
CA ALA A 83 -10.56 0.05 -8.33
C ALA A 83 -9.39 0.11 -9.32
N LEU A 84 -9.11 1.28 -9.90
CA LEU A 84 -7.98 1.49 -10.80
C LEU A 84 -6.65 1.27 -10.07
N PHE A 85 -6.50 1.83 -8.86
CA PHE A 85 -5.30 1.66 -8.04
C PHE A 85 -5.03 0.17 -7.78
N PHE A 86 -6.03 -0.58 -7.35
CA PHE A 86 -5.89 -2.02 -7.15
C PHE A 86 -5.62 -2.76 -8.46
N ALA A 87 -6.31 -2.44 -9.55
CA ALA A 87 -6.07 -3.08 -10.85
C ALA A 87 -4.62 -2.89 -11.32
N VAL A 88 -4.06 -1.70 -11.13
CA VAL A 88 -2.66 -1.39 -11.45
C VAL A 88 -1.71 -2.14 -10.51
N ALA A 89 -1.95 -2.09 -9.20
CA ALA A 89 -1.10 -2.76 -8.20
C ALA A 89 -1.07 -4.29 -8.40
N PHE A 90 -2.24 -4.92 -8.61
CA PHE A 90 -2.34 -6.34 -8.90
C PHE A 90 -1.77 -6.69 -10.27
N GLY A 91 -1.96 -5.85 -11.29
CA GLY A 91 -1.37 -6.03 -12.61
C GLY A 91 0.16 -6.02 -12.56
N LEU A 92 0.75 -5.06 -11.84
CA LEU A 92 2.19 -4.97 -11.60
C LEU A 92 2.71 -6.19 -10.83
N ALA A 93 2.03 -6.59 -9.77
CA ALA A 93 2.41 -7.77 -8.99
C ALA A 93 2.33 -9.06 -9.82
N ALA A 94 1.26 -9.24 -10.61
CA ALA A 94 1.09 -10.39 -11.48
C ALA A 94 2.13 -10.41 -12.61
N HIS A 95 2.45 -9.24 -13.19
CA HIS A 95 3.48 -9.12 -14.21
C HIS A 95 4.86 -9.47 -13.65
N TYR A 96 5.21 -8.95 -12.46
CA TYR A 96 6.46 -9.28 -11.77
C TYR A 96 6.54 -10.79 -11.49
N HIS A 97 5.47 -11.39 -10.96
CA HIS A 97 5.46 -12.80 -10.62
C HIS A 97 5.52 -13.70 -11.86
N ARG A 98 4.87 -13.30 -12.96
CA ARG A 98 4.94 -13.99 -14.26
C ARG A 98 6.33 -13.89 -14.86
N GLN A 99 6.99 -12.73 -14.80
CA GLN A 99 8.36 -12.58 -15.27
C GLN A 99 9.33 -13.44 -14.44
N GLN A 100 9.14 -13.51 -13.13
CA GLN A 100 9.96 -14.35 -12.27
C GLN A 100 9.71 -15.85 -12.53
N PHE A 101 8.47 -16.25 -12.78
CA PHE A 101 8.14 -17.63 -13.16
C PHE A 101 8.74 -17.99 -14.52
N LEU A 102 8.59 -17.14 -15.55
CA LEU A 102 9.19 -17.38 -16.86
C LEU A 102 10.72 -17.42 -16.81
N LYS A 103 11.34 -16.56 -16.00
CA LYS A 103 12.79 -16.57 -15.77
C LYS A 103 13.26 -17.82 -15.02
N SER A 104 12.43 -18.37 -14.13
CA SER A 104 12.68 -19.63 -13.43
C SER A 104 12.42 -20.86 -14.31
N SER A 105 11.44 -20.80 -15.22
CA SER A 105 11.07 -21.92 -16.09
C SER A 105 11.95 -22.03 -17.32
N PHE A 106 12.72 -21.00 -17.70
CA PHE A 106 13.41 -21.01 -18.98
C PHE A 106 14.62 -21.93 -19.08
N PHE A 107 15.21 -22.44 -17.99
CA PHE A 107 16.26 -23.46 -18.10
C PHE A 107 16.37 -24.30 -16.81
N PRO A 108 15.93 -25.58 -16.77
CA PRO A 108 16.75 -26.56 -16.06
C PRO A 108 18.15 -26.42 -16.69
N SER A 109 19.12 -26.09 -15.85
CA SER A 109 20.41 -25.54 -16.28
C SER A 109 20.92 -26.30 -17.50
N GLN A 110 21.31 -25.62 -18.58
CA GLN A 110 21.86 -26.32 -19.74
C GLN A 110 22.95 -27.32 -19.34
N ARG A 111 23.68 -27.04 -18.25
CA ARG A 111 24.58 -27.98 -17.58
C ARG A 111 23.98 -29.35 -17.28
N GLU A 112 22.75 -29.44 -16.81
CA GLU A 112 22.11 -30.72 -16.49
C GLU A 112 21.73 -31.49 -17.75
N LEU A 113 21.24 -30.80 -18.79
CA LEU A 113 20.98 -31.40 -20.10
C LEU A 113 22.27 -31.84 -20.79
N THR A 114 23.31 -31.00 -20.78
CA THR A 114 24.65 -31.31 -21.31
C THR A 114 25.31 -32.43 -20.52
N ARG A 115 25.16 -32.44 -19.18
CA ARG A 115 25.65 -33.54 -18.33
C ARG A 115 24.92 -34.84 -18.63
N TRP A 116 23.60 -34.80 -18.82
CA TRP A 116 22.80 -35.96 -19.20
C TRP A 116 23.19 -36.50 -20.58
N LEU A 117 23.35 -35.61 -21.58
CA LEU A 117 23.83 -35.95 -22.91
C LEU A 117 25.25 -36.56 -22.86
N ALA A 118 26.17 -35.94 -22.13
CA ALA A 118 27.54 -36.44 -21.99
C ALA A 118 27.60 -37.83 -21.33
N LEU A 119 26.71 -38.13 -20.38
CA LEU A 119 26.60 -39.43 -19.73
C LEU A 119 26.08 -40.51 -20.70
N HIS A 120 25.15 -40.18 -21.59
CA HIS A 120 24.64 -41.11 -22.60
C HIS A 120 25.59 -41.30 -23.78
N GLU A 121 26.31 -40.26 -24.21
CA GLU A 121 27.28 -40.37 -25.31
C GLU A 121 28.54 -41.16 -24.92
N ASN A 122 28.94 -41.10 -23.64
CA ASN A 122 30.12 -41.82 -23.13
C ASN A 122 29.78 -43.15 -22.44
N SER A 123 28.52 -43.59 -22.47
CA SER A 123 28.18 -44.91 -21.94
C SER A 123 28.75 -45.99 -22.87
N PRO A 124 29.56 -46.93 -22.36
CA PRO A 124 30.10 -47.99 -23.20
C PRO A 124 28.93 -48.84 -23.70
N ALA A 125 28.76 -48.89 -25.03
CA ALA A 125 27.88 -49.87 -25.63
C ALA A 125 28.45 -51.25 -25.27
N MET A 126 27.78 -51.94 -24.34
CA MET A 126 28.08 -53.33 -24.07
C MET A 126 27.85 -54.09 -25.38
N SER A 127 28.93 -54.73 -25.84
CA SER A 127 29.11 -55.57 -27.02
C SER A 127 27.95 -56.50 -27.33
#